data_AF-A0A7S3HWR6-F1
#
_entry.id   AF-A0A7S3HWR6-F1
#
_cell.length_a   1.000
_cell.length_b   1.000
_cell.length_c   1.000
_cell.angle_alpha   90.00
_cell.angle_beta   90.00
_cell.angle_gamma   90.00
#
_symmetry.space_group_name_H-M   'P 1'
#
loop_
_entity.id
_entity.type
_entity.pdbx_description
1 polymer ?
#
loop_
_entity_poly.entity_id
_entity_poly.type
_entity_poly.pdbx_seq_one_letter_code
_entity_poly.pdbx_strand_id
1 'polypeptide(L)'
;AIKISDETENQPLLQNADFHVSKFGQAVHLTMLHGYESASNIAILFQFYIYKNAVLAASELCFNIFNGFSAHSFFLSELYTLHELVLTTLPPIYTILSGSWDNCCSVKYEFVSPERFKVMRKSHISELGLRSIYLILSAI
;
A
#
# COMPACT_ATOMS: atom_id res chain seq x y z
N ALA A 1 -9.11 -17.20 -3.13
CA ALA A 1 -8.61 -17.96 -4.30
C ALA A 1 -9.49 -17.71 -5.53
N ILE A 2 -8.90 -17.61 -6.73
CA ILE A 2 -9.64 -17.35 -7.98
C ILE A 2 -10.28 -18.65 -8.48
N LYS A 3 -11.57 -18.63 -8.82
CA LYS A 3 -12.27 -19.79 -9.40
C LYS A 3 -12.86 -19.47 -10.76
N ILE A 4 -12.79 -20.44 -11.65
CA ILE A 4 -13.25 -20.34 -13.05
C ILE A 4 -14.70 -20.83 -13.08
N SER A 5 -15.59 -20.02 -13.66
CA SER A 5 -16.97 -20.43 -13.85
C SER A 5 -17.09 -21.38 -15.05
N ASP A 6 -16.87 -22.67 -14.81
CA ASP A 6 -17.35 -23.70 -15.76
C ASP A 6 -18.86 -23.91 -15.53
N GLU A 7 -19.60 -24.02 -16.63
CA GLU A 7 -21.06 -23.97 -16.64
C GLU A 7 -21.70 -25.00 -15.69
N THR A 8 -22.54 -24.50 -14.80
CA THR A 8 -23.56 -25.16 -13.97
C THR A 8 -23.16 -26.07 -12.80
N GLU A 9 -22.01 -26.76 -12.79
CA GLU A 9 -21.71 -27.71 -11.69
C GLU A 9 -21.09 -27.07 -10.44
N ASN A 10 -20.43 -25.92 -10.59
CA ASN A 10 -19.53 -25.37 -9.55
C ASN A 10 -20.13 -24.20 -8.73
N GLN A 11 -21.45 -24.04 -8.63
CA GLN A 11 -22.08 -22.93 -7.92
C GLN A 11 -21.64 -22.71 -6.46
N PRO A 12 -21.54 -23.75 -5.59
CA PRO A 12 -21.07 -23.53 -4.21
C PRO A 12 -19.58 -23.17 -4.17
N LEU A 13 -18.81 -23.62 -5.17
CA LEU A 13 -17.41 -23.24 -5.30
C LEU A 13 -17.31 -21.75 -5.66
N LEU A 14 -18.11 -21.29 -6.62
CA LEU A 14 -18.19 -19.88 -7.01
C LEU A 14 -18.53 -19.00 -5.81
N GLN A 15 -19.56 -19.31 -5.02
CA GLN A 15 -19.96 -18.48 -3.87
C GLN A 15 -18.86 -18.26 -2.81
N ASN A 16 -17.86 -19.14 -2.75
CA ASN A 16 -16.74 -19.06 -1.82
C ASN A 16 -15.46 -18.51 -2.48
N ALA A 17 -15.54 -17.89 -3.67
CA ALA A 17 -14.41 -17.33 -4.38
C ALA A 17 -14.34 -15.81 -4.18
N ASP A 18 -13.14 -15.29 -3.89
CA ASP A 18 -12.94 -13.82 -3.80
C ASP A 18 -13.12 -13.13 -5.17
N PHE A 19 -12.84 -13.86 -6.25
CA PHE A 19 -12.97 -13.39 -7.63
C PHE A 19 -13.58 -14.46 -8.53
N HIS A 20 -14.60 -14.08 -9.28
CA HIS A 20 -15.27 -14.89 -10.28
C HIS A 20 -14.81 -14.44 -11.67
N VAL A 21 -14.18 -15.34 -12.41
CA VAL A 21 -13.71 -15.06 -13.78
C VAL A 21 -14.23 -16.11 -14.74
N SER A 22 -14.70 -15.67 -15.91
CA SER A 22 -15.30 -16.56 -16.90
C SER A 22 -14.27 -17.30 -17.75
N LYS A 23 -13.05 -16.76 -17.88
CA LYS A 23 -11.98 -17.35 -18.67
C LYS A 23 -10.65 -17.25 -17.94
N PHE A 24 -9.80 -18.27 -18.05
CA PHE A 24 -8.47 -18.27 -17.44
C PHE A 24 -7.60 -17.08 -17.90
N GLY A 25 -7.72 -16.65 -19.17
CA GLY A 25 -7.00 -15.48 -19.67
C GLY A 25 -7.35 -14.17 -18.93
N GLN A 26 -8.58 -14.03 -18.42
CA GLN A 26 -8.98 -12.86 -17.62
C GLN A 26 -8.36 -12.90 -16.23
N ALA A 27 -8.16 -14.09 -15.64
CA ALA A 27 -7.50 -14.25 -14.35
C ALA A 27 -6.05 -13.75 -14.39
N VAL A 28 -5.34 -14.06 -15.48
CA VAL A 28 -3.95 -13.64 -15.70
C VAL A 28 -3.88 -12.12 -15.85
N HIS A 29 -4.73 -11.52 -16.68
CA HIS A 29 -4.76 -10.08 -16.87
C HIS A 29 -5.14 -9.34 -15.56
N LEU A 30 -6.13 -9.84 -14.83
CA LEU A 30 -6.57 -9.26 -13.57
C LEU A 30 -5.45 -9.31 -12.51
N THR A 31 -4.77 -10.45 -12.39
CA THR A 31 -3.68 -10.63 -11.42
C THR A 31 -2.45 -9.80 -11.77
N MET A 32 -2.09 -9.71 -13.06
CA MET A 32 -0.92 -8.94 -13.49
C MET A 32 -1.15 -7.43 -13.37
N LEU A 33 -2.28 -6.91 -13.87
CA LEU A 33 -2.56 -5.48 -13.86
C LEU A 33 -2.95 -5.01 -12.44
N HIS A 34 -4.03 -5.56 -11.89
CA HIS A 34 -4.57 -5.08 -10.61
C HIS A 34 -3.74 -5.55 -9.42
N GLY A 35 -3.14 -6.75 -9.50
CA GLY A 35 -2.26 -7.25 -8.43
C GLY A 35 -1.00 -6.39 -8.29
N TYR A 36 -0.41 -5.95 -9.40
CA TYR A 36 0.75 -5.06 -9.37
C TYR A 36 0.39 -3.66 -8.85
N GLU A 37 -0.64 -3.02 -9.40
CA GLU A 37 -1.03 -1.68 -8.99
C GLU A 37 -1.45 -1.64 -7.51
N SER A 38 -2.24 -2.62 -7.06
CA SER A 38 -2.64 -2.73 -5.65
C SER A 38 -1.43 -2.91 -4.75
N ALA A 39 -0.51 -3.84 -5.10
CA ALA A 39 0.69 -4.07 -4.31
C ALA A 39 1.59 -2.81 -4.24
N SER A 40 1.79 -2.10 -5.35
CA SER A 40 2.54 -0.84 -5.41
C SER A 40 1.92 0.23 -4.51
N ASN A 41 0.61 0.43 -4.62
CA ASN A 41 -0.11 1.45 -3.84
C ASN A 41 -0.06 1.13 -2.34
N ILE A 42 -0.28 -0.14 -1.96
CA ILE A 42 -0.18 -0.59 -0.56
C ILE A 42 1.23 -0.33 -0.03
N ALA A 43 2.26 -0.59 -0.82
CA ALA A 43 3.63 -0.44 -0.36
C ALA A 43 4.02 1.04 -0.14
N ILE A 44 3.56 1.96 -1.01
CA ILE A 44 3.73 3.41 -0.81
C ILE A 44 2.97 3.88 0.43
N LEU A 45 1.71 3.45 0.61
CA LEU A 45 0.90 3.77 1.79
C LEU A 45 1.54 3.27 3.09
N PHE A 46 2.06 2.05 3.08
CA PHE A 46 2.76 1.46 4.21
C PHE A 46 4.02 2.25 4.58
N GLN A 47 4.80 2.67 3.58
CA GLN A 47 5.99 3.48 3.79
C GLN A 47 5.66 4.86 4.38
N PHE A 48 4.59 5.51 3.89
CA PHE A 48 4.10 6.77 4.46
C PHE A 48 3.67 6.60 5.93
N TYR A 49 3.01 5.49 6.25
CA TYR A 49 2.57 5.19 7.61
C TYR A 49 3.76 5.02 8.57
N ILE A 50 4.81 4.30 8.17
CA ILE A 50 6.03 4.18 8.98
C ILE A 50 6.69 5.55 9.18
N TYR A 51 6.80 6.33 8.10
CA TYR A 51 7.41 7.65 8.14
C TYR A 51 6.71 8.60 9.13
N LYS A 52 5.38 8.75 9.05
CA LYS A 52 4.65 9.69 9.94
C LYS A 52 4.86 9.35 11.42
N ASN A 53 4.81 8.05 11.74
CA ASN A 53 4.91 7.57 13.11
C ASN A 53 6.34 7.72 13.64
N ALA A 54 7.34 7.51 12.79
CA ALA A 54 8.74 7.73 13.14
C ALA A 54 9.01 9.20 13.47
N VAL A 55 8.51 10.15 12.67
CA VAL A 55 8.65 11.59 12.94
C VAL A 55 8.02 11.96 14.28
N LEU A 56 6.81 11.46 14.56
CA LEU A 56 6.11 11.75 15.81
C LEU A 56 6.89 11.19 17.02
N ALA A 57 7.32 9.94 16.94
CA ALA A 57 8.12 9.30 18.00
C ALA A 57 9.47 10.02 18.20
N ALA A 58 10.13 10.44 17.12
CA ALA A 58 11.38 11.20 17.20
C ALA A 58 11.17 12.55 17.89
N SER A 59 10.08 13.26 17.59
CA SER A 59 9.75 14.54 18.23
C SER A 59 9.50 14.40 19.75
N GLU A 60 8.81 13.35 20.18
CA GLU A 60 8.60 13.05 21.61
C GLU A 60 9.91 12.63 22.29
N LEU A 61 10.76 11.87 21.60
CA LEU A 61 12.06 11.46 22.11
C LEU A 61 12.96 12.69 22.34
N CYS A 62 13.04 13.61 21.37
CA CYS A 62 13.77 14.85 21.51
C CYS A 62 13.27 15.68 22.70
N PHE A 63 11.96 15.84 22.85
CA PHE A 63 11.37 16.56 23.98
C PHE A 63 11.70 15.91 25.32
N ASN A 64 11.62 14.57 25.40
CA ASN A 64 11.94 13.82 26.62
C ASN A 64 13.41 13.97 27.03
N ILE A 65 14.33 14.10 26.07
CA ILE A 65 15.75 14.39 26.38
C ILE A 65 15.89 15.73 27.10
N PHE A 66 15.19 16.78 26.64
CA PHE A 66 15.25 18.11 27.27
C PHE A 66 14.55 18.17 28.63
N ASN A 67 13.52 17.34 28.85
CA ASN A 67 12.78 17.26 30.13
C ASN A 67 13.35 16.25 31.14
N GLY A 68 14.55 15.69 30.89
CA GLY A 68 15.16 14.73 31.80
C GLY A 68 14.33 13.44 31.97
N PHE A 69 13.58 13.05 30.94
CA PHE A 69 12.68 11.89 30.93
C PHE A 69 11.58 11.91 32.00
N SER A 70 11.05 13.09 32.34
CA SER A 70 9.96 13.26 33.32
C SER A 70 8.60 12.65 32.90
N ALA A 71 8.57 11.76 31.89
CA ALA A 71 7.41 11.02 31.37
C ALA A 71 6.19 11.89 31.00
N HIS A 72 6.41 13.18 30.76
CA HIS A 72 5.37 14.08 30.31
C HIS A 72 5.28 14.04 28.78
N SER A 73 4.10 13.73 28.24
CA SER A 73 3.87 13.72 26.80
C SER A 73 3.97 15.12 26.23
N PHE A 74 4.65 15.25 25.07
CA PHE A 74 4.72 16.53 24.35
C PHE A 74 3.37 16.90 23.74
N PHE A 75 2.64 15.90 23.22
CA PHE A 75 1.32 16.07 22.64
C PHE A 75 0.21 15.74 23.66
N LEU A 76 -0.91 16.46 23.55
CA LEU A 76 -2.14 16.09 24.26
C LEU A 76 -2.74 14.82 23.63
N SER A 77 -3.36 13.98 24.46
CA SER A 77 -3.97 12.72 24.05
C SER A 77 -5.00 12.88 22.93
N GLU A 78 -5.74 13.99 22.94
CA GLU A 78 -6.75 14.33 21.94
C GLU A 78 -6.10 14.67 20.60
N LEU A 79 -4.98 15.41 20.62
CA LEU A 79 -4.21 15.74 19.42
C LEU A 79 -3.54 14.50 18.83
N TYR A 80 -3.01 13.61 19.69
CA TYR A 80 -2.51 12.31 19.26
C TYR A 80 -3.60 11.50 18.56
N THR A 81 -4.81 11.46 19.13
CA THR A 81 -5.93 10.72 18.54
C THR A 81 -6.39 11.34 17.21
N LEU A 82 -6.43 12.67 17.12
CA LEU A 82 -6.74 13.40 15.89
C LEU A 82 -5.70 13.17 14.80
N HIS A 83 -4.41 13.13 15.15
CA HIS A 83 -3.33 12.88 14.19
C HIS A 83 -3.47 11.48 13.60
N GLU A 84 -3.75 10.46 14.41
CA GLU A 84 -3.98 9.11 13.93
C GLU A 84 -5.22 9.06 13.04
N LEU A 85 -6.32 9.66 13.47
CA LEU A 85 -7.57 9.60 12.74
C LEU A 85 -7.47 10.30 11.39
N VAL A 86 -6.97 11.53 11.36
CA VAL A 86 -6.96 12.36 10.14
C VAL A 86 -5.85 11.91 9.19
N LEU A 87 -4.62 11.77 9.68
CA LEU A 87 -3.47 11.49 8.81
C LEU A 87 -3.36 10.03 8.39
N THR A 88 -3.92 9.09 9.15
CA THR A 88 -3.93 7.67 8.77
C THR A 88 -5.08 7.33 7.83
N THR A 89 -6.24 8.00 7.96
CA THR A 89 -7.41 7.67 7.12
C THR A 89 -7.46 8.47 5.81
N LEU A 90 -6.91 9.68 5.77
CA LEU A 90 -6.91 10.49 4.55
C LEU A 90 -6.18 9.85 3.36
N PRO A 91 -4.96 9.28 3.50
CA PRO A 91 -4.25 8.70 2.36
C PRO A 91 -4.98 7.50 1.74
N PRO A 92 -5.47 6.50 2.50
CA PRO A 92 -6.29 5.43 1.94
C PRO A 92 -7.55 5.94 1.25
N ILE A 93 -8.30 6.86 1.88
CA ILE A 93 -9.52 7.44 1.30
C ILE A 93 -9.19 8.16 0.00
N TYR A 94 -8.12 8.96 -0.02
CA TYR A 94 -7.66 9.63 -1.23
C TYR A 94 -7.30 8.64 -2.34
N THR A 95 -6.58 7.54 -2.04
CA THR A 95 -6.24 6.53 -3.05
C THR A 95 -7.47 5.80 -3.61
N ILE A 96 -8.49 5.57 -2.78
CA ILE A 96 -9.75 4.95 -3.20
C ILE A 96 -10.56 5.92 -4.08
N LEU A 97 -10.64 7.21 -3.70
CA LEU A 97 -11.42 8.23 -4.41
C LEU A 97 -10.75 8.69 -5.71
N SER A 98 -9.42 8.78 -5.75
CA SER A 98 -8.66 9.25 -6.92
C SER A 98 -8.53 8.20 -8.03
N GLY A 99 -8.93 6.94 -7.77
CA GLY A 99 -8.99 5.91 -8.79
C GLY A 99 -7.63 5.60 -9.40
N SER A 100 -6.74 5.00 -8.60
CA SER A 100 -5.40 4.53 -8.98
C SER A 100 -4.41 5.66 -9.28
N TRP A 101 -3.38 5.79 -8.42
CA TRP A 101 -2.56 6.99 -8.27
C TRP A 101 -1.69 7.35 -9.49
N ASP A 102 -1.46 6.46 -10.47
CA ASP A 102 -0.50 6.79 -11.55
C ASP A 102 -0.61 6.06 -12.90
N ASN A 103 -1.40 4.99 -13.10
CA ASN A 103 -1.04 4.02 -14.14
C ASN A 103 -2.08 3.62 -15.19
N CYS A 104 -3.16 4.40 -15.36
CA CYS A 104 -4.25 3.97 -16.24
C CYS A 104 -3.91 3.92 -17.74
N CYS A 105 -2.78 4.49 -18.19
CA CYS A 105 -2.43 4.56 -19.62
C CYS A 105 -1.10 3.88 -20.01
N SER A 106 -0.04 3.90 -19.20
CA SER A 106 1.27 3.35 -19.63
C SER A 106 1.40 1.83 -19.47
N VAL A 107 0.72 1.24 -18.48
CA VAL A 107 1.05 -0.13 -18.05
C VAL A 107 0.17 -1.18 -18.73
N LYS A 108 -0.96 -0.78 -19.33
CA LYS A 108 -1.91 -1.66 -20.03
C LYS A 108 -1.29 -2.41 -21.22
N TYR A 109 -0.28 -1.84 -21.88
CA TYR A 109 0.39 -2.43 -23.04
C TYR A 109 1.73 -3.11 -22.71
N GLU A 110 2.32 -2.85 -21.55
CA GLU A 110 3.62 -3.38 -21.14
C GLU A 110 3.55 -4.84 -20.64
N PHE A 111 2.41 -5.23 -20.06
CA PHE A 111 2.21 -6.56 -19.45
C PHE A 111 1.94 -7.70 -20.45
N VAL A 112 2.04 -7.44 -21.76
CA VAL A 112 1.90 -8.47 -22.81
C VAL A 112 2.97 -9.56 -22.67
N SER A 113 4.11 -9.27 -22.03
CA SER A 113 5.17 -10.24 -21.78
C SER A 113 5.39 -10.53 -20.28
N PRO A 114 5.34 -11.81 -19.84
CA PRO A 114 5.59 -12.19 -18.45
C PRO A 114 7.05 -11.94 -18.01
N GLU A 115 7.99 -11.88 -18.96
CA GLU A 115 9.41 -11.58 -18.70
C GLU A 115 9.60 -10.13 -18.24
N ARG A 116 8.94 -9.18 -18.91
CA ARG A 116 9.02 -7.75 -18.56
C ARG A 116 8.44 -7.46 -17.18
N PHE A 117 7.39 -8.18 -16.79
CA PHE A 117 6.80 -8.06 -15.47
C PHE A 117 7.80 -8.42 -14.34
N LYS A 118 8.64 -9.44 -14.53
CA LYS A 118 9.66 -9.81 -13.53
C LYS A 118 10.71 -8.71 -13.33
N VAL A 119 11.14 -8.09 -14.44
CA VAL A 119 12.13 -7.01 -14.41
C VAL A 119 11.57 -5.77 -13.71
N MET A 120 10.36 -5.34 -14.09
CA MET A 120 9.67 -4.20 -13.49
C MET A 120 9.45 -4.41 -11.98
N ARG A 121 9.03 -5.62 -11.57
CA ARG A 121 8.84 -5.92 -10.14
C ARG A 121 10.14 -5.76 -9.37
N LYS A 122 11.26 -6.21 -9.93
CA LYS A 122 12.57 -6.15 -9.27
C LYS A 122 13.06 -4.70 -9.11
N SER A 123 12.90 -3.86 -10.15
CA SER A 123 13.27 -2.44 -10.07
C SER A 123 12.39 -1.66 -9.09
N HIS A 124 11.08 -1.92 -9.11
CA HIS A 124 10.14 -1.26 -8.21
C HIS A 124 10.44 -1.59 -6.74
N ILE A 125 10.75 -2.85 -6.42
CA ILE A 125 11.14 -3.25 -5.05
C ILE A 125 12.42 -2.53 -4.60
N SER A 126 13.42 -2.39 -5.47
CA SER A 126 14.66 -1.68 -5.11
C SER A 126 14.46 -0.18 -4.90
N GLU A 127 13.64 0.47 -5.72
CA GLU A 127 13.33 1.90 -5.55
C GLU A 127 12.53 2.15 -4.27
N LEU A 128 11.58 1.25 -3.96
CA LEU A 128 10.78 1.36 -2.75
C LEU A 128 11.64 1.19 -1.48
N GLY A 129 12.59 0.25 -1.50
CA GLY A 129 13.56 0.09 -0.42
C GLY A 129 14.46 1.30 -0.22
N LEU A 130 14.88 1.95 -1.31
CA LEU A 130 15.69 3.17 -1.22
C LEU A 130 14.87 4.34 -0.64
N ARG A 131 13.64 4.54 -1.13
CA ARG A 131 12.74 5.59 -0.65
C ARG A 131 12.39 5.42 0.82
N SER A 132 12.20 4.19 1.30
CA SER A 132 11.88 3.94 2.70
C SER A 132 13.03 4.34 3.63
N ILE A 133 14.27 4.03 3.25
CA ILE A 133 15.47 4.45 3.97
C ILE A 133 15.56 5.97 4.03
N TYR A 134 15.39 6.67 2.90
CA TYR A 134 15.44 8.15 2.87
C TYR A 134 14.37 8.81 3.75
N LEU A 135 13.14 8.28 3.76
CA LEU A 135 12.08 8.82 4.61
C LEU A 135 12.41 8.63 6.09
N ILE A 136 12.88 7.46 6.50
CA ILE A 136 13.28 7.20 7.89
C ILE A 136 14.45 8.12 8.28
N LEU A 137 15.43 8.29 7.39
CA LEU A 137 16.57 9.18 7.65
C LEU A 137 16.16 10.65 7.77
N SER A 138 15.12 11.08 7.04
CA SER A 138 14.59 12.45 7.14
C SER A 138 13.75 12.73 8.40
N ALA A 139 13.37 11.68 9.12
CA ALA A 139 12.59 11.78 10.35
C ALA A 139 13.46 11.89 11.62
N ILE A 140 14.75 11.57 11.52
CA ILE A 140 15.76 11.63 12.59
C ILE A 140 16.52 12.95 12.49
#